data_AF-A0A821CSU1-F1
#
_entry.id   AF-A0A821CSU1-F1
#
_cell.length_a   1.000
_cell.length_b   1.000
_cell.length_c   1.000
_cell.angle_alpha   90.00
_cell.angle_beta   90.00
_cell.angle_gamma   90.00
#
_symmetry.space_group_name_H-M   'P 1'
#
loop_
_entity.id
_entity.type
_entity.pdbx_description
1 polymer ?
#
loop_
_entity_poly.entity_id
_entity_poly.type
_entity_poly.pdbx_seq_one_letter_code
_entity_poly.pdbx_strand_id
1 'polypeptide(L)'
;MIINNLKSLTKIIIPLKGFPRQVNRHMLVDIEKSIQKLFLIKNDFIKFRMCGESNSFVNQLIIGNQTLYNQQAFYSATQWLLNTQDINTGCWFIYVKRNYGNYHQYHLRMPWCSAMAQGQAASLLVRLYSLTNDNQHLLAIRRAIQPLWSSNMTRAYFENRFLWLEEYPLESPAQGLFVLNGCLYSLIGIIDVHTIDPQSYLLELINEIINSLHYMLPYYIHPKISNWSLYDLSHITMKSKMNTASDSYHIVHIIQLQCLSQLFKKTNFSTSQLFDLYVRRFMSAIS
;
A
#
# COMPACT_ATOMS: atom_id res chain seq x y z
N MET A 1 -8.54 5.38 -56.63
CA MET A 1 -9.02 4.05 -56.20
C MET A 1 -9.03 4.03 -54.69
N ILE A 2 -10.23 3.84 -54.15
CA ILE A 2 -10.64 3.98 -52.76
C ILE A 2 -9.83 3.04 -51.86
N ILE A 3 -9.16 3.58 -50.84
CA ILE A 3 -8.95 2.85 -49.58
C ILE A 3 -9.64 3.67 -48.49
N ASN A 4 -10.96 3.46 -48.45
CA ASN A 4 -11.75 3.54 -47.24
C ASN A 4 -11.05 2.71 -46.16
N ASN A 5 -10.43 3.38 -45.21
CA ASN A 5 -10.27 2.87 -43.85
C ASN A 5 -10.34 4.07 -42.92
N LEU A 6 -11.56 4.61 -42.82
CA LEU A 6 -12.03 5.25 -41.60
C LEU A 6 -11.73 4.26 -40.47
N LYS A 7 -10.58 4.48 -39.80
CA LYS A 7 -10.19 3.82 -38.56
C LYS A 7 -11.46 3.67 -37.74
N SER A 8 -11.85 2.44 -37.42
CA SER A 8 -13.04 2.14 -36.64
C SER A 8 -13.09 3.09 -35.45
N LEU A 9 -14.02 4.04 -35.47
CA LEU A 9 -14.28 4.93 -34.35
C LEU A 9 -14.67 4.02 -33.19
N THR A 10 -13.71 3.78 -32.29
CA THR A 10 -13.90 2.89 -31.16
C THR A 10 -14.85 3.61 -30.21
N LYS A 11 -16.14 3.28 -30.32
CA LYS A 11 -17.17 3.87 -29.49
C LYS A 11 -17.10 3.22 -28.11
N ILE A 12 -16.61 3.97 -27.14
CA ILE A 12 -16.54 3.55 -25.73
C ILE A 12 -17.74 4.13 -25.01
N ILE A 13 -18.52 3.26 -24.36
CA ILE A 13 -19.71 3.64 -23.61
C ILE A 13 -19.39 3.47 -22.13
N ILE A 14 -19.42 4.58 -21.38
CA ILE A 14 -19.21 4.59 -19.93
C ILE A 14 -20.58 4.82 -19.28
N PRO A 15 -21.23 3.79 -18.71
CA PRO A 15 -22.57 3.92 -18.18
C PRO A 15 -22.57 4.65 -16.82
N LEU A 16 -23.57 5.51 -16.62
CA LEU A 16 -23.90 6.13 -15.33
C LEU A 16 -25.34 5.71 -14.97
N LYS A 17 -25.51 4.96 -13.88
CA LYS A 17 -26.82 4.43 -13.44
C LYS A 17 -27.02 4.59 -11.93
N GLY A 18 -28.28 4.74 -11.50
CA GLY A 18 -28.68 4.74 -10.08
C GLY A 18 -29.12 6.10 -9.57
N PHE A 19 -29.18 6.24 -8.24
CA PHE A 19 -29.67 7.44 -7.56
C PHE A 19 -28.81 8.69 -7.87
N PRO A 20 -29.41 9.90 -7.79
CA PRO A 20 -28.70 11.16 -7.95
C PRO A 20 -27.46 11.24 -7.05
N ARG A 21 -26.30 11.49 -7.65
CA ARG A 21 -25.01 11.59 -6.95
C ARG A 21 -23.98 12.32 -7.79
N GLN A 22 -22.93 12.82 -7.15
CA GLN A 22 -21.75 13.28 -7.86
C GLN A 22 -20.98 12.06 -8.41
N VAL A 23 -20.61 12.12 -9.69
CA VAL A 23 -19.79 11.09 -10.34
C VAL A 23 -18.51 11.71 -10.88
N ASN A 24 -17.38 11.27 -10.36
CA ASN A 24 -16.05 11.71 -10.78
C ASN A 24 -15.39 10.57 -11.58
N ARG A 25 -14.88 10.85 -12.78
CA ARG A 25 -14.30 9.84 -13.69
C ARG A 25 -12.97 10.32 -14.26
N HIS A 26 -11.97 9.45 -14.27
CA HIS A 26 -10.74 9.68 -15.01
C HIS A 26 -10.88 9.08 -16.41
N MET A 27 -11.32 9.90 -17.35
CA MET A 27 -11.71 9.43 -18.69
C MET A 27 -10.63 8.63 -19.41
N LEU A 28 -9.35 9.02 -19.30
CA LEU A 28 -8.25 8.28 -19.92
C LEU A 28 -8.13 6.86 -19.33
N VAL A 29 -8.15 6.72 -18.00
CA VAL A 29 -8.13 5.41 -17.33
C VAL A 29 -9.34 4.57 -17.75
N ASP A 30 -10.54 5.17 -17.79
CA ASP A 30 -11.75 4.45 -18.21
C ASP A 30 -11.64 3.95 -19.66
N ILE A 31 -11.09 4.77 -20.56
CA ILE A 31 -10.84 4.39 -21.96
C ILE A 31 -9.83 3.26 -22.04
N GLU A 32 -8.66 3.41 -21.42
CA GLU A 32 -7.58 2.42 -21.44
C GLU A 32 -8.01 1.08 -20.85
N LYS A 33 -8.82 1.09 -19.79
CA LYS A 33 -9.40 -0.12 -19.19
C LYS A 33 -10.46 -0.75 -20.10
N SER A 34 -11.24 0.05 -20.83
CA SER A 34 -12.25 -0.45 -21.76
C SER A 34 -11.64 -1.12 -22.98
N ILE A 35 -10.55 -0.57 -23.52
CA ILE A 35 -9.87 -1.11 -24.72
C ILE A 35 -8.68 -2.02 -24.38
N GLN A 36 -8.34 -2.15 -23.09
CA GLN A 36 -7.22 -2.94 -22.58
C GLN A 36 -5.84 -2.55 -23.17
N LYS A 37 -5.64 -1.26 -23.44
CA LYS A 37 -4.40 -0.75 -24.04
C LYS A 37 -4.09 0.67 -23.55
N LEU A 38 -2.82 0.93 -23.26
CA LEU A 38 -2.32 2.28 -22.97
C LEU A 38 -2.45 3.16 -24.21
N PHE A 39 -2.90 4.40 -24.01
CA PHE A 39 -3.18 5.31 -25.12
C PHE A 39 -2.45 6.65 -24.92
N LEU A 40 -1.64 7.03 -25.91
CA LEU A 40 -0.97 8.32 -25.95
C LEU A 40 -1.70 9.24 -26.91
N ILE A 41 -2.23 10.34 -26.40
CA ILE A 41 -2.80 11.42 -27.21
C ILE A 41 -1.65 12.28 -27.72
N LYS A 42 -1.37 12.24 -29.01
CA LYS A 42 -0.39 13.14 -29.64
C LYS A 42 -1.06 13.90 -30.77
N ASN A 43 -1.31 15.19 -30.54
CA ASN A 43 -1.98 16.09 -31.49
C ASN A 43 -3.40 15.64 -31.91
N ASP A 44 -4.04 14.77 -31.14
CA ASP A 44 -5.36 14.24 -31.41
C ASP A 44 -6.45 14.97 -30.61
N PHE A 45 -7.65 15.05 -31.19
CA PHE A 45 -8.85 15.55 -30.52
C PHE A 45 -9.71 14.38 -30.03
N ILE A 46 -9.99 14.33 -28.72
CA ILE A 46 -11.00 13.41 -28.19
C ILE A 46 -12.35 14.13 -28.18
N LYS A 47 -13.32 13.59 -28.94
CA LYS A 47 -14.71 14.07 -28.91
C LYS A 47 -15.50 13.26 -27.89
N PHE A 48 -16.06 13.93 -26.90
CA PHE A 48 -16.99 13.35 -25.95
C PHE A 48 -18.43 13.67 -26.37
N ARG A 49 -19.29 12.65 -26.38
CA ARG A 49 -20.73 12.81 -26.56
C ARG A 49 -21.44 12.22 -25.36
N MET A 50 -22.19 13.05 -24.64
CA MET A 50 -23.09 12.57 -23.60
C MET A 50 -24.42 12.15 -24.23
N CYS A 51 -24.88 10.97 -23.87
CA CYS A 51 -26.20 10.45 -24.25
C CYS A 51 -26.90 10.01 -22.96
N GLY A 52 -28.18 10.32 -22.82
CA GLY A 52 -29.02 9.91 -21.70
C GLY A 52 -30.36 9.34 -22.19
N GLU A 53 -31.05 8.61 -21.31
CA GLU A 53 -32.44 8.19 -21.53
C GLU A 53 -33.39 9.34 -21.20
N SER A 54 -34.67 9.25 -21.61
CA SER A 54 -35.65 10.34 -21.47
C SER A 54 -35.84 10.86 -20.04
N ASN A 55 -35.50 10.05 -19.03
CA ASN A 55 -35.64 10.38 -17.61
C ASN A 55 -34.29 10.62 -16.91
N SER A 56 -33.21 10.84 -17.68
CA SER A 56 -31.88 11.15 -17.14
C SER A 56 -31.69 12.67 -16.96
N PHE A 57 -31.22 13.08 -15.79
CA PHE A 57 -30.93 14.48 -15.49
C PHE A 57 -29.45 14.65 -15.10
N VAL A 58 -28.80 15.66 -15.69
CA VAL A 58 -27.45 16.10 -15.30
C VAL A 58 -27.57 17.54 -14.83
N ASN A 59 -27.31 17.75 -13.54
CA ASN A 59 -27.39 19.09 -12.96
C ASN A 59 -26.16 19.95 -13.32
N GLN A 60 -24.96 19.37 -13.25
CA GLN A 60 -23.71 20.07 -13.49
C GLN A 60 -22.69 19.15 -14.17
N LEU A 61 -21.99 19.68 -15.18
CA LEU A 61 -20.85 19.02 -15.83
C LEU A 61 -19.60 19.85 -15.59
N ILE A 62 -18.57 19.24 -15.01
CA ILE A 62 -17.27 19.86 -14.75
C ILE A 62 -16.19 19.02 -15.45
N ILE A 63 -15.41 19.67 -16.32
CA ILE A 63 -14.17 19.09 -16.86
C ILE A 63 -13.02 19.68 -16.05
N GLY A 64 -12.56 18.91 -15.07
CA GLY A 64 -11.53 19.33 -14.12
C GLY A 64 -10.12 18.91 -14.53
N ASN A 65 -9.14 19.40 -13.77
CA ASN A 65 -7.76 18.97 -13.87
C ASN A 65 -7.46 17.77 -12.95
N GLN A 66 -6.22 17.28 -13.01
CA GLN A 66 -5.74 16.17 -12.20
C GLN A 66 -5.89 16.42 -10.68
N THR A 67 -5.70 17.65 -10.22
CA THR A 67 -5.78 18.00 -8.80
C THR A 67 -7.17 17.77 -8.23
N LEU A 68 -8.22 18.22 -8.94
CA LEU A 68 -9.60 17.99 -8.52
C LEU A 68 -9.92 16.49 -8.46
N TYR A 69 -9.46 15.72 -9.46
CA TYR A 69 -9.62 14.27 -9.46
C TYR A 69 -8.92 13.61 -8.27
N ASN A 70 -7.68 14.00 -7.98
CA ASN A 70 -6.90 13.43 -6.87
C ASN A 70 -7.59 13.66 -5.51
N GLN A 71 -8.17 14.85 -5.29
CA GLN A 71 -8.95 15.12 -4.06
C GLN A 71 -10.16 14.21 -3.96
N GLN A 72 -10.92 14.04 -5.05
CA GLN A 72 -12.09 13.16 -5.07
C GLN A 72 -11.69 11.68 -4.91
N ALA A 73 -10.57 11.26 -5.49
CA ALA A 73 -10.03 9.92 -5.33
C ALA A 73 -9.58 9.66 -3.88
N PHE A 74 -8.95 10.64 -3.23
CA PHE A 74 -8.61 10.59 -1.80
C PHE A 74 -9.86 10.36 -0.94
N TYR A 75 -10.90 11.19 -1.10
CA TYR A 75 -12.14 11.02 -0.34
C TYR A 75 -12.85 9.71 -0.66
N SER A 76 -12.84 9.26 -1.91
CA SER A 76 -13.44 7.99 -2.30
C SER A 76 -12.74 6.81 -1.64
N ALA A 77 -11.40 6.83 -1.60
CA ALA A 77 -10.61 5.79 -0.95
C ALA A 77 -10.81 5.76 0.56
N THR A 78 -10.83 6.93 1.23
CA THR A 78 -11.04 6.98 2.67
C THR A 78 -12.45 6.57 3.07
N GLN A 79 -13.47 7.00 2.32
CA GLN A 79 -14.85 6.54 2.54
C GLN A 79 -15.00 5.03 2.36
N TRP A 80 -14.33 4.45 1.36
CA TRP A 80 -14.29 3.00 1.23
C TRP A 80 -13.66 2.33 2.45
N LEU A 81 -12.53 2.84 2.96
CA LEU A 81 -11.88 2.30 4.16
C LEU A 81 -12.79 2.37 5.40
N LEU A 82 -13.44 3.51 5.63
CA LEU A 82 -14.35 3.70 6.76
C LEU A 82 -15.55 2.73 6.72
N ASN A 83 -16.09 2.50 5.53
CA ASN A 83 -17.29 1.67 5.34
C ASN A 83 -17.01 0.16 5.31
N THR A 84 -15.76 -0.25 5.13
CA THR A 84 -15.40 -1.67 4.95
C THR A 84 -14.47 -2.24 6.02
N GLN A 85 -14.04 -1.42 6.96
CA GLN A 85 -13.25 -1.87 8.10
C GLN A 85 -14.08 -2.82 8.98
N ASP A 86 -13.52 -3.97 9.34
CA ASP A 86 -14.18 -4.86 10.30
C ASP A 86 -14.24 -4.19 11.68
N ILE A 87 -15.44 -4.14 12.29
CA ILE A 87 -15.66 -3.39 13.53
C ILE A 87 -15.02 -4.06 14.75
N ASN A 88 -14.85 -5.38 14.73
CA ASN A 88 -14.38 -6.17 15.87
C ASN A 88 -12.85 -6.26 15.92
N THR A 89 -12.23 -6.45 14.76
CA THR A 89 -10.78 -6.66 14.62
C THR A 89 -10.05 -5.43 14.11
N GLY A 90 -10.75 -4.51 13.44
CA GLY A 90 -10.16 -3.38 12.74
C GLY A 90 -9.46 -3.74 11.42
N CYS A 91 -9.49 -5.00 11.01
CA CYS A 91 -8.82 -5.47 9.80
C CYS A 91 -9.62 -5.15 8.53
N TRP A 92 -8.91 -4.83 7.44
CA TRP A 92 -9.43 -4.92 6.08
C TRP A 92 -9.11 -6.30 5.50
N PHE A 93 -10.02 -7.25 5.72
CA PHE A 93 -9.83 -8.65 5.35
C PHE A 93 -9.67 -8.86 3.84
N ILE A 94 -8.70 -9.68 3.47
CA ILE A 94 -8.44 -10.09 2.09
C ILE A 94 -9.01 -11.48 1.85
N TYR A 95 -9.98 -11.58 0.94
CA TYR A 95 -10.74 -12.78 0.62
C TYR A 95 -10.24 -13.51 -0.64
N VAL A 96 -8.94 -13.39 -0.93
CA VAL A 96 -8.32 -14.07 -2.07
C VAL A 96 -7.22 -15.00 -1.55
N LYS A 97 -7.24 -16.26 -2.02
CA LYS A 97 -6.21 -17.24 -1.69
C LYS A 97 -4.87 -16.77 -2.26
N ARG A 98 -3.81 -16.93 -1.48
CA ARG A 98 -2.45 -16.61 -1.91
C ARG A 98 -1.52 -17.75 -1.51
N ASN A 99 -0.82 -18.29 -2.50
CA ASN A 99 0.15 -19.36 -2.33
C ASN A 99 1.56 -18.80 -2.58
N TYR A 100 2.52 -19.16 -1.74
CA TYR A 100 3.92 -18.74 -1.87
C TYR A 100 4.79 -19.89 -2.37
N GLY A 101 5.36 -19.71 -3.56
CA GLY A 101 6.22 -20.69 -4.23
C GLY A 101 5.45 -21.91 -4.78
N ASN A 102 6.22 -22.93 -5.19
CA ASN A 102 5.67 -24.21 -5.68
C ASN A 102 5.24 -25.16 -4.53
N TYR A 103 5.32 -24.70 -3.28
CA TYR A 103 5.10 -25.53 -2.10
C TYR A 103 3.71 -25.24 -1.53
N HIS A 104 2.78 -26.16 -1.73
CA HIS A 104 1.40 -26.10 -1.23
C HIS A 104 1.28 -25.94 0.30
N GLN A 105 2.38 -26.12 1.04
CA GLN A 105 2.45 -25.97 2.49
C GLN A 105 2.45 -24.51 2.99
N TYR A 106 2.68 -23.52 2.11
CA TYR A 106 2.71 -22.11 2.47
C TYR A 106 1.59 -21.34 1.80
N HIS A 107 0.41 -21.36 2.44
CA HIS A 107 -0.77 -20.66 1.96
C HIS A 107 -1.35 -19.73 3.02
N LEU A 108 -1.93 -18.63 2.55
CA LEU A 108 -2.74 -17.74 3.37
C LEU A 108 -4.18 -18.23 3.36
N ARG A 109 -4.69 -18.63 4.53
CA ARG A 109 -6.10 -19.00 4.68
C ARG A 109 -6.96 -17.75 4.68
N MET A 110 -7.98 -17.76 3.84
CA MET A 110 -8.93 -16.65 3.76
C MET A 110 -9.92 -16.69 4.93
N PRO A 111 -10.40 -15.53 5.39
CA PRO A 111 -9.82 -14.21 5.11
C PRO A 111 -8.50 -14.02 5.88
N TRP A 112 -7.56 -13.29 5.31
CA TRP A 112 -6.29 -12.95 5.97
C TRP A 112 -6.13 -11.44 6.09
N CYS A 113 -5.30 -11.01 7.05
CA CYS A 113 -4.98 -9.61 7.29
C CYS A 113 -3.57 -9.29 6.79
N SER A 114 -3.33 -8.10 6.26
CA SER A 114 -1.98 -7.70 5.84
C SER A 114 -1.49 -6.54 6.69
N ALA A 115 -0.30 -6.65 7.30
CA ALA A 115 0.24 -5.53 8.05
C ALA A 115 0.41 -4.28 7.18
N MET A 116 0.85 -4.47 5.94
CA MET A 116 1.00 -3.38 4.97
C MET A 116 -0.34 -2.69 4.68
N ALA A 117 -1.42 -3.47 4.48
CA ALA A 117 -2.74 -2.90 4.25
C ALA A 117 -3.20 -2.06 5.45
N GLN A 118 -3.02 -2.58 6.68
CA GLN A 118 -3.36 -1.85 7.90
C GLN A 118 -2.56 -0.55 8.05
N GLY A 119 -1.23 -0.60 7.84
CA GLY A 119 -0.37 0.57 7.93
C GLY A 119 -0.72 1.65 6.91
N GLN A 120 -0.91 1.27 5.64
CA GLN A 120 -1.27 2.22 4.58
C GLN A 120 -2.66 2.83 4.80
N ALA A 121 -3.64 2.02 5.21
CA ALA A 121 -4.96 2.51 5.54
C ALA A 121 -4.94 3.47 6.74
N ALA A 122 -4.18 3.13 7.79
CA ALA A 122 -4.00 4.02 8.95
C ALA A 122 -3.38 5.36 8.54
N SER A 123 -2.27 5.35 7.76
CA SER A 123 -1.65 6.57 7.22
C SER A 123 -2.62 7.44 6.42
N LEU A 124 -3.48 6.83 5.61
CA LEU A 124 -4.46 7.56 4.80
C LEU A 124 -5.57 8.16 5.66
N LEU A 125 -6.08 7.40 6.65
CA LEU A 125 -7.09 7.88 7.58
C LEU A 125 -6.55 8.98 8.51
N VAL A 126 -5.29 8.91 8.95
CA VAL A 126 -4.62 9.99 9.70
C VAL A 126 -4.64 11.28 8.90
N ARG A 127 -4.32 11.24 7.60
CA ARG A 127 -4.40 12.41 6.71
C ARG A 127 -5.83 12.94 6.57
N LEU A 128 -6.83 12.06 6.51
CA LEU A 128 -8.24 12.47 6.51
C LEU A 128 -8.59 13.18 7.83
N TYR A 129 -8.19 12.62 8.96
CA TYR A 129 -8.42 13.22 10.27
C TYR A 129 -7.76 14.60 10.37
N SER A 130 -6.49 14.75 9.95
CA SER A 130 -5.81 16.04 9.95
C SER A 130 -6.48 17.11 9.07
N LEU A 131 -7.20 16.71 8.03
CA LEU A 131 -7.92 17.64 7.15
C LEU A 131 -9.33 18.00 7.67
N THR A 132 -9.98 17.08 8.38
CA THR A 132 -11.40 17.20 8.77
C THR A 132 -11.60 17.52 10.24
N ASN A 133 -10.64 17.18 11.10
CA ASN A 133 -10.75 17.19 12.57
C ASN A 133 -11.99 16.43 13.09
N ASP A 134 -12.49 15.44 12.35
CA ASP A 134 -13.64 14.64 12.76
C ASP A 134 -13.21 13.44 13.61
N ASN A 135 -13.62 13.45 14.88
CA ASN A 135 -13.31 12.40 15.86
C ASN A 135 -13.84 11.01 15.48
N GLN A 136 -14.82 10.89 14.59
CA GLN A 136 -15.25 9.58 14.08
C GLN A 136 -14.14 8.88 13.31
N HIS A 137 -13.29 9.64 12.59
CA HIS A 137 -12.12 9.09 11.90
C HIS A 137 -11.08 8.58 12.89
N LEU A 138 -10.90 9.22 14.05
CA LEU A 138 -9.97 8.79 15.08
C LEU A 138 -10.29 7.39 15.62
N LEU A 139 -11.58 7.05 15.78
CA LEU A 139 -11.99 5.71 16.18
C LEU A 139 -11.61 4.65 15.13
N ALA A 140 -11.77 4.96 13.84
CA ALA A 140 -11.36 4.07 12.76
C ALA A 140 -9.84 3.89 12.69
N ILE A 141 -9.09 4.96 12.93
CA ILE A 141 -7.61 4.94 13.00
C ILE A 141 -7.15 4.04 14.15
N ARG A 142 -7.72 4.17 15.35
CA ARG A 142 -7.40 3.29 16.49
C ARG A 142 -7.66 1.82 16.17
N ARG A 143 -8.80 1.51 15.55
CA ARG A 143 -9.10 0.15 15.09
C ARG A 143 -8.10 -0.34 14.04
N ALA A 144 -7.64 0.52 13.13
CA ALA A 144 -6.71 0.15 12.08
C ALA A 144 -5.39 -0.45 12.59
N ILE A 145 -4.94 -0.04 13.78
CA ILE A 145 -3.70 -0.52 14.40
C ILE A 145 -3.90 -1.77 15.27
N GLN A 146 -5.14 -2.11 15.65
CA GLN A 146 -5.42 -3.29 16.47
C GLN A 146 -4.83 -4.58 15.89
N PRO A 147 -4.90 -4.85 14.56
CA PRO A 147 -4.30 -6.06 14.01
C PRO A 147 -2.77 -6.12 14.15
N LEU A 148 -2.10 -4.97 14.17
CA LEU A 148 -0.64 -4.84 14.22
C LEU A 148 -0.05 -5.01 15.63
N TRP A 149 -0.86 -4.70 16.66
CA TRP A 149 -0.46 -4.69 18.06
C TRP A 149 -1.10 -5.82 18.86
N SER A 150 -2.43 -5.74 18.99
CA SER A 150 -3.19 -6.51 19.98
C SER A 150 -3.59 -7.91 19.50
N SER A 151 -3.54 -8.14 18.19
CA SER A 151 -3.87 -9.42 17.60
C SER A 151 -2.60 -10.11 17.09
N ASN A 152 -2.54 -11.43 17.18
CA ASN A 152 -1.50 -12.21 16.49
C ASN A 152 -1.76 -12.35 14.98
N MET A 153 -2.67 -11.55 14.40
CA MET A 153 -3.09 -11.71 13.00
C MET A 153 -1.99 -11.34 12.01
N THR A 154 -1.08 -10.44 12.36
CA THR A 154 0.01 -10.00 11.47
C THR A 154 1.39 -10.09 12.11
N ARG A 155 1.52 -10.66 13.31
CA ARG A 155 2.79 -10.70 14.04
C ARG A 155 3.48 -12.04 13.82
N ALA A 156 4.77 -11.99 13.47
CA ALA A 156 5.67 -13.14 13.43
C ALA A 156 6.95 -12.82 14.20
N TYR A 157 7.74 -13.84 14.51
CA TYR A 157 8.99 -13.67 15.25
C TYR A 157 10.14 -14.35 14.51
N PHE A 158 11.10 -13.56 14.04
CA PHE A 158 12.35 -14.09 13.48
C PHE A 158 13.19 -14.67 14.61
N GLU A 159 13.66 -15.91 14.45
CA GLU A 159 14.39 -16.68 15.47
C GLU A 159 13.67 -16.73 16.84
N ASN A 160 12.33 -16.72 16.84
CA ASN A 160 11.49 -16.68 18.05
C ASN A 160 11.77 -15.47 18.97
N ARG A 161 12.41 -14.41 18.47
CA ARG A 161 12.84 -13.26 19.28
C ARG A 161 12.49 -11.91 18.68
N PHE A 162 12.74 -11.72 17.39
CA PHE A 162 12.61 -10.40 16.77
C PHE A 162 11.24 -10.25 16.12
N LEU A 163 10.41 -9.37 16.68
CA LEU A 163 9.07 -9.10 16.18
C LEU A 163 9.12 -8.60 14.74
N TRP A 164 8.22 -9.14 13.93
CA TRP A 164 7.98 -8.68 12.57
C TRP A 164 6.49 -8.51 12.28
N LEU A 165 6.17 -7.50 11.48
CA LEU A 165 4.83 -7.27 10.97
C LEU A 165 4.72 -7.84 9.54
N GLU A 166 4.01 -8.95 9.40
CA GLU A 166 3.88 -9.70 8.16
C GLU A 166 2.93 -9.01 7.17
N GLU A 167 3.45 -8.72 5.98
CA GLU A 167 2.62 -8.39 4.81
C GLU A 167 1.68 -9.55 4.47
N TYR A 168 2.16 -10.77 4.71
CA TYR A 168 1.52 -12.04 4.37
C TYR A 168 1.64 -13.01 5.55
N PRO A 169 0.74 -12.95 6.54
CA PRO A 169 0.83 -13.77 7.75
C PRO A 169 0.47 -15.23 7.46
N LEU A 170 1.49 -16.03 7.21
CA LEU A 170 1.35 -17.48 7.01
C LEU A 170 0.80 -18.14 8.28
N GLU A 171 0.03 -19.23 8.12
CA GLU A 171 -0.63 -19.91 9.25
C GLU A 171 0.34 -20.44 10.33
N SER A 172 1.59 -20.69 9.97
CA SER A 172 2.63 -21.11 10.91
C SER A 172 3.47 -19.89 11.34
N PRO A 173 3.24 -19.31 12.54
CA PRO A 173 3.94 -18.09 12.99
C PRO A 173 5.46 -18.26 13.16
N ALA A 174 5.96 -19.49 13.26
CA ALA A 174 7.39 -19.81 13.26
C ALA A 174 8.06 -19.69 11.87
N GLN A 175 7.27 -19.48 10.81
CA GLN A 175 7.71 -19.49 9.41
C GLN A 175 7.12 -18.27 8.69
N GLY A 176 7.58 -17.08 9.06
CA GLY A 176 7.26 -15.84 8.36
C GLY A 176 8.01 -15.71 7.02
N LEU A 177 7.46 -14.91 6.10
CA LEU A 177 8.20 -14.50 4.91
C LEU A 177 9.17 -13.39 5.25
N PHE A 178 8.82 -12.54 6.23
CA PHE A 178 9.58 -11.35 6.58
C PHE A 178 9.78 -10.46 5.35
N VAL A 179 8.68 -10.01 4.72
CA VAL A 179 8.75 -9.10 3.58
C VAL A 179 9.14 -7.70 4.06
N LEU A 180 10.19 -7.12 3.47
CA LEU A 180 10.78 -5.86 3.96
C LEU A 180 9.84 -4.68 3.77
N ASN A 181 9.38 -4.43 2.55
CA ASN A 181 8.56 -3.26 2.24
C ASN A 181 7.27 -3.21 3.06
N GLY A 182 6.63 -4.37 3.31
CA GLY A 182 5.39 -4.43 4.06
C GLY A 182 5.57 -4.04 5.52
N CYS A 183 6.62 -4.53 6.18
CA CYS A 183 6.96 -4.14 7.54
C CYS A 183 7.29 -2.65 7.64
N LEU A 184 8.06 -2.10 6.69
CA LEU A 184 8.40 -0.67 6.67
C LEU A 184 7.16 0.23 6.47
N TYR A 185 6.22 -0.14 5.58
CA TYR A 185 4.95 0.58 5.45
C TYR A 185 4.09 0.49 6.71
N SER A 186 4.09 -0.67 7.37
CA SER A 186 3.37 -0.87 8.63
C SER A 186 3.91 0.04 9.73
N LEU A 187 5.24 0.12 9.85
CA LEU A 187 5.92 1.01 10.80
C LEU A 187 5.59 2.48 10.53
N ILE A 188 5.62 2.93 9.27
CA ILE A 188 5.22 4.30 8.91
C ILE A 188 3.78 4.58 9.34
N GLY A 189 2.85 3.64 9.10
CA GLY A 189 1.47 3.76 9.54
C GLY A 189 1.32 3.90 11.06
N ILE A 190 2.05 3.08 11.83
CA ILE A 190 2.05 3.16 13.30
C ILE A 190 2.61 4.52 13.78
N ILE A 191 3.67 5.02 13.15
CA ILE A 191 4.25 6.34 13.46
C ILE A 191 3.23 7.44 13.16
N ASP A 192 2.57 7.41 12.00
CA ASP A 192 1.53 8.38 11.63
C ASP A 192 0.42 8.41 12.71
N VAL A 193 -0.05 7.25 13.19
CA VAL A 193 -1.04 7.19 14.27
C VAL A 193 -0.48 7.76 15.58
N HIS A 194 0.74 7.36 15.97
CA HIS A 194 1.37 7.85 17.19
C HIS A 194 1.53 9.39 17.19
N THR A 195 1.71 10.02 16.03
CA THR A 195 1.83 11.50 15.95
C THR A 195 0.55 12.25 16.28
N ILE A 196 -0.63 11.67 16.01
CA ILE A 196 -1.92 12.32 16.27
C ILE A 196 -2.62 11.79 17.53
N ASP A 197 -2.27 10.59 17.98
CA ASP A 197 -2.86 9.89 19.11
C ASP A 197 -1.77 9.09 19.84
N PRO A 198 -0.88 9.77 20.57
CA PRO A 198 0.25 9.13 21.23
C PRO A 198 -0.25 8.22 22.35
N GLN A 199 0.07 6.93 22.22
CA GLN A 199 -0.18 5.90 23.23
C GLN A 199 1.14 5.19 23.57
N SER A 200 1.34 4.83 24.84
CA SER A 200 2.58 4.18 25.30
C SER A 200 2.86 2.87 24.54
N TYR A 201 1.83 2.05 24.34
CA TYR A 201 1.95 0.78 23.62
C TYR A 201 2.37 0.94 22.15
N LEU A 202 2.01 2.06 21.50
CA LEU A 202 2.45 2.34 20.13
C LEU A 202 3.94 2.67 20.09
N LEU A 203 4.43 3.44 21.07
CA LEU A 203 5.85 3.76 21.19
C LEU A 203 6.67 2.50 21.49
N GLU A 204 6.17 1.63 22.38
CA GLU A 204 6.77 0.32 22.66
C GLU A 204 6.85 -0.53 21.39
N LEU A 205 5.76 -0.65 20.64
CA LEU A 205 5.70 -1.37 19.37
C LEU A 205 6.69 -0.81 18.33
N ILE A 206 6.76 0.53 18.18
CA ILE A 206 7.71 1.20 17.29
C ILE A 206 9.14 0.80 17.66
N ASN A 207 9.50 0.89 18.95
CA ASN A 207 10.84 0.56 19.43
C ASN A 207 11.17 -0.93 19.24
N GLU A 208 10.22 -1.83 19.48
CA GLU A 208 10.36 -3.27 19.27
C GLU A 208 10.65 -3.60 17.79
N ILE A 209 9.93 -2.96 16.87
CA ILE A 209 10.14 -3.12 15.42
C ILE A 209 11.49 -2.54 14.99
N ILE A 210 11.89 -1.37 15.51
CA ILE A 210 13.20 -0.77 15.21
C ILE A 210 14.34 -1.69 15.67
N ASN A 211 14.24 -2.25 16.86
CA ASN A 211 15.22 -3.21 17.38
C ASN A 211 15.32 -4.45 16.46
N SER A 212 14.17 -4.93 15.96
CA SER A 212 14.12 -6.02 15.01
C SER A 212 14.74 -5.65 13.66
N LEU A 213 14.45 -4.46 13.13
CA LEU A 213 15.07 -3.94 11.89
C LEU A 213 16.59 -3.78 12.03
N HIS A 214 17.07 -3.28 13.18
CA HIS A 214 18.51 -3.18 13.43
C HIS A 214 19.22 -4.53 13.33
N TYR A 215 18.60 -5.58 13.85
CA TYR A 215 19.13 -6.94 13.76
C TYR A 215 18.95 -7.56 12.36
N MET A 216 17.81 -7.33 11.72
CA MET A 216 17.39 -8.06 10.52
C MET A 216 17.82 -7.41 9.19
N LEU A 217 17.98 -6.08 9.12
CA LEU A 217 18.40 -5.38 7.89
C LEU A 217 19.66 -5.95 7.21
N PRO A 218 20.70 -6.44 7.93
CA PRO A 218 21.84 -7.09 7.30
C PRO A 218 21.47 -8.28 6.42
N TYR A 219 20.44 -9.05 6.79
CA TYR A 219 19.99 -10.24 6.06
C TYR A 219 19.29 -9.90 4.75
N TYR A 220 18.88 -8.64 4.55
CA TYR A 220 18.29 -8.18 3.29
C TYR A 220 19.33 -7.73 2.27
N ILE A 221 20.63 -7.78 2.57
CA ILE A 221 21.67 -7.50 1.58
C ILE A 221 21.91 -8.76 0.74
N HIS A 222 21.76 -8.63 -0.57
CA HIS A 222 21.96 -9.74 -1.49
C HIS A 222 23.44 -10.18 -1.52
N PRO A 223 23.75 -11.45 -1.22
CA PRO A 223 25.15 -11.88 -1.05
C PRO A 223 25.94 -11.97 -2.35
N LYS A 224 25.27 -12.02 -3.51
CA LYS A 224 25.90 -12.14 -4.84
C LYS A 224 25.80 -10.88 -5.70
N ILE A 225 24.95 -9.94 -5.33
CA ILE A 225 24.70 -8.72 -6.10
C ILE A 225 24.96 -7.60 -5.11
N SER A 226 26.17 -7.06 -5.15
CA SER A 226 26.66 -6.13 -4.14
C SER A 226 25.64 -5.03 -3.89
N ASN A 227 25.28 -4.83 -2.62
CA ASN A 227 24.38 -3.79 -2.16
C ASN A 227 22.95 -3.82 -2.73
N TRP A 228 22.56 -4.85 -3.49
CA TRP A 228 21.16 -5.02 -3.89
C TRP A 228 20.34 -5.59 -2.73
N SER A 229 19.04 -5.30 -2.68
CA SER A 229 18.18 -5.78 -1.60
C SER A 229 17.43 -7.07 -1.96
N LEU A 230 17.25 -7.94 -0.98
CA LEU A 230 16.28 -9.03 -1.03
C LEU A 230 14.88 -8.49 -0.71
N TYR A 231 13.87 -9.11 -1.30
CA TYR A 231 12.47 -8.78 -1.04
C TYR A 231 11.98 -9.32 0.30
N ASP A 232 12.39 -10.55 0.62
CA ASP A 232 11.98 -11.29 1.81
C ASP A 232 13.10 -12.21 2.30
N LEU A 233 12.90 -12.83 3.48
CA LEU A 233 13.83 -13.77 4.09
C LEU A 233 13.37 -15.23 3.98
N SER A 234 12.49 -15.56 3.03
CA SER A 234 11.97 -16.92 2.84
C SER A 234 13.06 -17.95 2.57
N HIS A 235 14.19 -17.53 2.00
CA HIS A 235 15.35 -18.40 1.77
C HIS A 235 16.00 -18.91 3.08
N ILE A 236 15.86 -18.14 4.17
CA ILE A 236 16.31 -18.52 5.52
C ILE A 236 15.24 -19.38 6.19
N THR A 237 13.99 -18.91 6.18
CA THR A 237 12.93 -19.46 7.05
C THR A 237 12.22 -20.66 6.44
N MET A 238 12.17 -20.74 5.11
CA MET A 238 11.42 -21.74 4.35
C MET A 238 12.30 -22.55 3.40
N LYS A 239 13.62 -22.32 3.41
CA LYS A 239 14.61 -22.96 2.50
C LYS A 239 14.27 -22.79 1.01
N SER A 240 13.64 -21.67 0.67
CA SER A 240 13.35 -21.28 -0.71
C SER A 240 14.61 -20.75 -1.42
N LYS A 241 14.49 -20.43 -2.72
CA LYS A 241 15.52 -19.62 -3.40
C LYS A 241 15.45 -18.18 -2.89
N MET A 242 16.60 -17.51 -2.83
CA MET A 242 16.66 -16.07 -2.53
C MET A 242 15.73 -15.29 -3.46
N ASN A 243 14.85 -14.50 -2.85
CA ASN A 243 13.93 -13.64 -3.56
C ASN A 243 14.56 -12.25 -3.74
N THR A 244 15.30 -12.07 -4.83
CA THR A 244 15.90 -10.77 -5.19
C THR A 244 14.79 -9.75 -5.45
N ALA A 245 14.86 -8.58 -4.81
CA ALA A 245 13.90 -7.51 -5.10
C ALA A 245 14.03 -7.09 -6.57
N SER A 246 12.92 -6.87 -7.27
CA SER A 246 12.95 -6.21 -8.58
C SER A 246 13.45 -4.78 -8.44
N ASP A 247 13.84 -4.14 -9.55
CA ASP A 247 14.27 -2.73 -9.57
C ASP A 247 13.29 -1.82 -8.85
N SER A 248 11.99 -2.00 -9.11
CA SER A 248 10.91 -1.25 -8.45
C SER A 248 10.89 -1.45 -6.94
N TYR A 249 11.02 -2.67 -6.44
CA TYR A 249 11.01 -2.95 -4.99
C TYR A 249 12.30 -2.50 -4.32
N HIS A 250 13.44 -2.62 -5.00
CA HIS A 250 14.71 -2.10 -4.52
C HIS A 250 14.64 -0.58 -4.29
N ILE A 251 14.07 0.15 -5.26
CA ILE A 251 13.78 1.59 -5.13
C ILE A 251 12.78 1.88 -4.00
N VAL A 252 11.73 1.07 -3.84
CA VAL A 252 10.77 1.22 -2.73
C VAL A 252 11.47 1.09 -1.37
N HIS A 253 12.35 0.10 -1.19
CA HIS A 253 13.11 -0.06 0.06
C HIS A 253 13.95 1.18 0.37
N ILE A 254 14.62 1.76 -0.63
CA ILE A 254 15.39 2.99 -0.48
C ILE A 254 14.49 4.15 -0.03
N ILE A 255 13.36 4.38 -0.72
CA ILE A 255 12.45 5.49 -0.41
C ILE A 255 11.86 5.35 1.00
N GLN A 256 11.50 4.14 1.41
CA GLN A 256 10.96 3.88 2.75
C GLN A 256 12.00 4.12 3.84
N LEU A 257 13.23 3.63 3.66
CA LEU A 257 14.32 3.86 4.61
C LEU A 257 14.72 5.34 4.67
N GLN A 258 14.71 6.05 3.53
CA GLN A 258 14.89 7.50 3.49
C GLN A 258 13.80 8.23 4.28
N CYS A 259 12.53 7.85 4.09
CA CYS A 259 11.40 8.40 4.82
C CYS A 259 11.57 8.20 6.33
N LEU A 260 11.84 6.97 6.77
CA LEU A 260 12.04 6.65 8.18
C LEU A 260 13.24 7.37 8.76
N SER A 261 14.36 7.46 8.03
CA SER A 261 15.52 8.24 8.48
C SER A 261 15.15 9.69 8.78
N GLN A 262 14.40 10.36 7.88
CA GLN A 262 13.97 11.74 8.12
C GLN A 262 13.03 11.86 9.31
N LEU A 263 12.12 10.90 9.52
CA LEU A 263 11.21 10.88 10.67
C LEU A 263 11.97 10.76 12.00
N PHE A 264 13.01 9.92 12.06
CA PHE A 264 13.80 9.72 13.28
C PHE A 264 14.94 10.72 13.49
N LYS A 265 15.27 11.54 12.48
CA LYS A 265 16.41 12.47 12.53
C LYS A 265 16.44 13.37 13.76
N LYS A 266 15.27 13.78 14.27
CA LYS A 266 15.14 14.65 15.46
C LYS A 266 14.85 13.90 16.76
N THR A 267 14.28 12.70 16.68
CA THR A 267 13.74 11.98 17.86
C THR A 267 14.63 10.82 18.29
N ASN A 268 15.35 10.18 17.37
CA ASN A 268 16.23 9.05 17.63
C ASN A 268 17.37 8.99 16.59
N PHE A 269 18.46 9.71 16.86
CA PHE A 269 19.55 9.89 15.91
C PHE A 269 20.24 8.58 15.50
N SER A 270 20.43 7.63 16.40
CA SER A 270 21.05 6.33 16.08
C SER A 270 20.18 5.52 15.12
N THR A 271 18.86 5.55 15.29
CA THR A 271 17.90 4.91 14.37
C THR A 271 17.93 5.57 12.99
N SER A 272 18.00 6.91 12.92
CA SER A 272 18.17 7.63 11.66
C SER A 272 19.48 7.24 10.95
N GLN A 273 20.60 7.18 11.67
CA GLN A 273 21.89 6.77 11.12
C GLN A 273 21.90 5.34 10.58
N LEU A 274 21.22 4.42 11.27
CA LEU A 274 21.00 3.06 10.79
C LEU A 274 20.30 3.07 9.43
N PHE A 275 19.18 3.76 9.30
CA PHE A 275 18.44 3.79 8.04
C PHE A 275 19.23 4.50 6.92
N ASP A 276 19.92 5.60 7.22
CA ASP A 276 20.82 6.28 6.26
C ASP A 276 21.96 5.39 5.77
N LEU A 277 22.50 4.50 6.63
CA LEU A 277 23.50 3.52 6.22
C LEU A 277 22.94 2.59 5.13
N TYR A 278 21.73 2.04 5.33
CA TYR A 278 21.12 1.14 4.35
C TYR A 278 20.64 1.86 3.09
N VAL A 279 20.17 3.10 3.19
CA VAL A 279 19.91 3.96 2.03
C VAL A 279 21.16 4.11 1.17
N ARG A 280 22.30 4.48 1.76
CA ARG A 280 23.56 4.66 1.01
C ARG A 280 24.04 3.35 0.39
N ARG A 281 23.93 2.24 1.12
CA ARG A 281 24.23 0.91 0.58
C ARG A 281 23.36 0.63 -0.63
N PHE A 282 22.04 0.58 -0.48
CA PHE A 282 21.14 0.24 -1.58
C PHE A 282 21.26 1.19 -2.78
N MET A 283 21.37 2.51 -2.55
CA MET A 283 21.60 3.47 -3.64
C MET A 283 22.86 3.20 -4.45
N SER A 284 23.93 2.70 -3.83
CA SER A 284 25.19 2.39 -4.54
C SER A 284 25.08 1.23 -5.52
N ALA A 285 23.99 0.45 -5.49
CA ALA A 285 23.75 -0.63 -6.44
C ALA A 285 23.07 -0.14 -7.75
N ILE A 286 22.59 1.11 -7.78
CA ILE A 286 21.89 1.72 -8.92
C ILE A 286 22.74 2.83 -9.58
N SER A 287 23.79 3.29 -8.88
CA SER A 287 24.75 4.30 -9.36
C SER A 287 25.84 3.69 -10.23
#